data_AF-A0A970TKM8-F1
#
_entry.id   AF-A0A970TKM8-F1
#
_cell.length_a   1.000
_cell.length_b   1.000
_cell.length_c   1.000
_cell.angle_alpha   90.00
_cell.angle_beta   90.00
_cell.angle_gamma   90.00
#
_symmetry.space_group_name_H-M   'P 1'
#
loop_
_entity.id
_entity.type
_entity.pdbx_description
1 polymer ?
#
loop_
_entity_poly.entity_id
_entity_poly.type
_entity_poly.pdbx_seq_one_letter_code
_entity_poly.pdbx_strand_id
1 'polypeptide(L)'
;MMKEVDLVVSLRRKLDGAGPAGLVLDVEPYLTKIYRNDPEQAMDTFVAAMRKTYAYAREAGVEVILCIPYFYDTKGFPDHLRALIEEASDAVAVMNYFKRTEAANIASEVSIARESGKRLINIAELQRPGTHDLTERNTYFREGLPAVWKSFEKLAGDFGYEGLSYALHDYTALREVIDRE
;
A
#
# COMPACT_ATOMS: atom_id res chain seq x y z
N MET A 1 13.86 5.28 9.03
CA MET A 1 12.47 5.74 9.05
C MET A 1 12.22 6.89 10.02
N MET A 2 12.82 6.94 11.23
CA MET A 2 12.68 8.15 12.06
C MET A 2 13.23 9.41 11.37
N LYS A 3 14.35 9.30 10.65
CA LYS A 3 14.93 10.42 9.89
C LYS A 3 13.98 10.96 8.82
N GLU A 4 13.18 10.09 8.22
CA GLU A 4 12.17 10.43 7.23
C GLU A 4 10.98 11.16 7.88
N VAL A 5 10.59 10.76 9.10
CA VAL A 5 9.61 11.51 9.92
C VAL A 5 10.16 12.91 10.24
N ASP A 6 11.41 13.00 10.72
CA ASP A 6 12.07 14.28 11.00
C ASP A 6 12.13 15.19 9.78
N LEU A 7 12.36 14.62 8.60
CA LEU A 7 12.35 15.36 7.34
C LEU A 7 10.99 15.98 7.05
N VAL A 8 9.90 15.21 7.21
CA VAL A 8 8.53 15.74 7.01
C VAL A 8 8.22 16.84 8.01
N VAL A 9 8.56 16.66 9.28
CA VAL A 9 8.39 17.69 10.33
C VAL A 9 9.17 18.96 9.97
N SER A 10 10.43 18.81 9.54
CA SER A 10 11.28 19.91 9.14
C SER A 10 10.72 20.65 7.92
N LEU A 11 10.21 19.94 6.91
CA LEU A 11 9.60 20.52 5.72
C LEU A 11 8.30 21.28 6.07
N ARG A 12 7.42 20.68 6.88
CA ARG A 12 6.20 21.34 7.36
C ARG A 12 6.50 22.64 8.09
N ARG A 13 7.53 22.65 8.95
CA ARG A 13 7.96 23.88 9.66
C ARG A 13 8.52 24.93 8.70
N LYS A 14 9.29 24.54 7.68
CA LYS A 14 9.87 25.47 6.70
C LYS A 14 8.85 26.06 5.74
N LEU A 15 7.75 25.36 5.52
CA LEU A 15 6.70 25.72 4.57
C LEU A 15 5.44 26.24 5.28
N ASP A 16 5.54 26.66 6.55
CA ASP A 16 4.43 27.17 7.37
C ASP A 16 3.16 26.31 7.31
N GLY A 17 3.35 24.99 7.35
CA GLY A 17 2.27 24.00 7.29
C GLY A 17 1.84 23.57 5.88
N ALA A 18 2.31 24.23 4.81
CA ALA A 18 2.06 23.84 3.42
C ALA A 18 2.93 22.67 2.92
N GLY A 19 3.70 22.04 3.82
CA GLY A 19 4.54 20.89 3.51
C GLY A 19 3.78 19.56 3.40
N PRO A 20 4.50 18.45 3.16
CA PRO A 20 3.88 17.12 3.05
C PRO A 20 3.00 16.77 4.27
N ALA A 21 1.85 16.16 4.01
CA ALA A 21 0.91 15.78 5.07
C ALA A 21 1.32 14.49 5.82
N GLY A 22 2.28 13.73 5.31
CA GLY A 22 2.63 12.44 5.90
C GLY A 22 3.72 11.72 5.13
N LEU A 23 3.84 10.43 5.43
CA LEU A 23 4.74 9.50 4.77
C LEU A 23 3.94 8.34 4.19
N VAL A 24 4.28 7.97 2.96
CA VAL A 24 3.97 6.64 2.43
C VAL A 24 5.27 5.85 2.49
N LEU A 25 5.28 4.74 3.22
CA LEU A 25 6.44 3.88 3.38
C LEU A 25 6.27 2.64 2.51
N ASP A 26 7.04 2.61 1.43
CA ASP A 26 7.12 1.47 0.53
C ASP A 26 8.38 0.64 0.86
N VAL A 27 8.19 -0.31 1.78
CA VAL A 27 9.26 -1.15 2.32
C VAL A 27 8.87 -2.60 2.09
N GLU A 28 9.61 -3.26 1.20
CA GLU A 28 9.31 -4.61 0.73
C GLU A 28 10.26 -5.65 1.34
N PRO A 29 10.00 -6.15 2.57
CA PRO A 29 10.89 -7.11 3.22
C PRO A 29 11.07 -8.40 2.40
N TYR A 30 10.05 -8.79 1.63
CA TYR A 30 10.03 -10.00 0.80
C TYR A 30 11.06 -10.00 -0.35
N LEU A 31 11.62 -8.84 -0.70
CA LEU A 31 12.71 -8.74 -1.68
C LEU A 31 14.10 -8.98 -1.06
N THR A 32 14.20 -9.02 0.28
CA THR A 32 15.48 -9.09 0.97
C THR A 32 16.03 -10.52 1.08
N LYS A 33 17.36 -10.62 1.24
CA LYS A 33 18.02 -11.90 1.55
C LYS A 33 17.59 -12.46 2.92
N ILE A 34 17.26 -11.58 3.87
CA ILE A 34 16.82 -11.98 5.21
C ILE A 34 15.51 -12.74 5.08
N TYR A 35 14.52 -12.17 4.39
CA TYR A 35 13.24 -12.85 4.15
C TYR A 35 13.41 -14.16 3.40
N ARG A 36 14.32 -14.26 2.44
CA ARG A 36 14.58 -15.53 1.74
C ARG A 36 15.10 -16.63 2.67
N ASN A 37 15.91 -16.28 3.67
CA ASN A 37 16.54 -17.24 4.58
C ASN A 37 15.66 -17.55 5.79
N ASP A 38 14.98 -16.53 6.32
CA ASP A 38 14.12 -16.60 7.50
C ASP A 38 12.95 -15.59 7.33
N PRO A 39 11.88 -16.01 6.63
CA PRO A 39 10.71 -15.15 6.39
C PRO A 39 10.06 -14.64 7.68
N GLU A 40 9.98 -15.48 8.70
CA GLU A 40 9.34 -15.16 9.99
C GLU A 40 10.12 -14.05 10.69
N GLN A 41 11.45 -14.23 10.86
CA GLN A 41 12.31 -13.20 11.47
C GLN A 41 12.28 -11.89 10.69
N ALA A 42 12.24 -11.96 9.36
CA ALA A 42 12.16 -10.77 8.52
C ALA A 42 10.85 -10.01 8.76
N MET A 43 9.72 -10.71 8.84
CA MET A 43 8.41 -10.12 9.09
C MET A 43 8.29 -9.58 10.52
N ASP A 44 8.80 -10.30 11.53
CA ASP A 44 8.87 -9.82 12.92
C ASP A 44 9.66 -8.51 13.02
N THR A 45 10.83 -8.47 12.38
CA THR A 45 11.68 -7.28 12.34
C THR A 45 10.99 -6.13 11.63
N PHE A 46 10.31 -6.42 10.51
CA PHE A 46 9.57 -5.44 9.74
C PHE A 46 8.43 -4.81 10.56
N VAL A 47 7.57 -5.64 11.17
CA VAL A 47 6.46 -5.17 12.02
C VAL A 47 6.98 -4.37 13.21
N ALA A 48 8.03 -4.85 13.89
CA ALA A 48 8.62 -4.11 15.01
C ALA A 48 9.15 -2.74 14.59
N ALA A 49 9.80 -2.65 13.43
CA ALA A 49 10.28 -1.39 12.87
C ALA A 49 9.14 -0.44 12.47
N MET A 50 8.07 -0.96 11.86
CA MET A 50 6.89 -0.15 11.49
C MET A 50 6.18 0.39 12.73
N ARG A 51 5.92 -0.46 13.75
CA ARG A 51 5.32 -0.02 15.02
C ARG A 51 6.10 1.12 15.67
N LYS A 52 7.43 0.98 15.76
CA LYS A 52 8.30 2.01 16.34
C LYS A 52 8.28 3.31 15.51
N THR A 53 8.28 3.18 14.19
CA THR A 53 8.22 4.34 13.29
C THR A 53 6.88 5.07 13.41
N TYR A 54 5.78 4.32 13.43
CA TYR A 54 4.44 4.86 13.55
C TYR A 54 4.19 5.54 14.89
N ALA A 55 4.65 4.93 16.00
CA ALA A 55 4.59 5.56 17.31
C ALA A 55 5.31 6.93 17.30
N TYR A 56 6.52 6.97 16.74
CA TYR A 56 7.29 8.21 16.60
C TYR A 56 6.59 9.25 15.70
N ALA A 57 6.02 8.82 14.58
CA ALA A 57 5.30 9.69 13.66
C ALA A 57 4.02 10.26 14.28
N ARG A 58 3.27 9.46 15.04
CA ARG A 58 2.07 9.89 15.77
C ARG A 58 2.37 10.96 16.80
N GLU A 59 3.46 10.82 17.57
CA GLU A 59 3.92 11.86 18.50
C GLU A 59 4.26 13.18 17.78
N ALA A 60 4.76 13.09 16.55
CA ALA A 60 5.06 14.24 15.71
C ALA A 60 3.88 14.76 14.88
N GLY A 61 2.68 14.16 15.00
CA GLY A 61 1.52 14.51 14.19
C GLY A 61 1.68 14.25 12.69
N VAL A 62 2.52 13.29 12.31
CA VAL A 62 2.79 12.88 10.93
C VAL A 62 2.01 11.62 10.60
N GLU A 63 1.18 11.67 9.56
CA GLU A 63 0.41 10.51 9.08
C GLU A 63 1.33 9.48 8.43
N VAL A 64 1.08 8.20 8.67
CA VAL A 64 1.84 7.09 8.07
C VAL A 64 0.91 6.14 7.32
N ILE A 65 1.22 5.96 6.04
CA ILE A 65 0.61 4.96 5.18
C ILE A 65 1.67 3.90 4.86
N LEU A 66 1.35 2.63 5.06
CA LEU A 66 2.24 1.53 4.66
C LEU A 66 1.82 0.97 3.31
N CYS A 67 2.72 0.94 2.34
CA CYS A 67 2.50 0.21 1.09
C CYS A 67 2.83 -1.27 1.33
N ILE A 68 1.88 -2.16 1.04
CA ILE A 68 2.01 -3.60 1.30
C ILE A 68 1.53 -4.42 0.11
N PRO A 69 2.10 -5.61 -0.13
CA PRO A 69 1.54 -6.56 -1.08
C PRO A 69 0.24 -7.18 -0.53
N TYR A 70 -0.64 -7.59 -1.45
CA TYR A 70 -1.90 -8.26 -1.11
C TYR A 70 -1.75 -9.69 -0.55
N PHE A 71 -0.53 -10.23 -0.51
CA PHE A 71 -0.33 -11.68 -0.34
C PHE A 71 0.18 -12.11 1.04
N TYR A 72 0.37 -11.19 2.00
CA TYR A 72 0.99 -11.55 3.28
C TYR A 72 0.21 -12.65 4.03
N ASP A 73 -1.11 -12.55 4.07
CA ASP A 73 -1.98 -13.57 4.67
C ASP A 73 -1.86 -14.93 3.97
N THR A 74 -1.90 -14.96 2.63
CA THR A 74 -1.78 -16.18 1.83
C THR A 74 -0.38 -16.79 1.88
N LYS A 75 0.63 -16.01 2.31
CA LYS A 75 2.00 -16.46 2.55
C LYS A 75 2.27 -16.91 3.98
N GLY A 76 1.25 -16.95 4.84
CA GLY A 76 1.37 -17.43 6.21
C GLY A 76 1.67 -16.34 7.24
N PHE A 77 1.47 -15.06 6.90
CA PHE A 77 1.68 -13.93 7.80
C PHE A 77 0.39 -13.14 8.12
N PRO A 78 -0.76 -13.79 8.44
CA PRO A 78 -2.00 -13.08 8.73
C PRO A 78 -1.89 -12.21 10.00
N ASP A 79 -1.10 -12.65 10.99
CA ASP A 79 -0.89 -11.90 12.24
C ASP A 79 0.00 -10.68 12.03
N HIS A 80 1.05 -10.80 11.22
CA HIS A 80 1.88 -9.64 10.82
C HIS A 80 1.08 -8.65 9.98
N LEU A 81 0.26 -9.13 9.04
CA LEU A 81 -0.66 -8.27 8.27
C LEU A 81 -1.57 -7.47 9.19
N ARG A 82 -2.20 -8.15 10.15
CA ARG A 82 -3.06 -7.49 11.15
C ARG A 82 -2.29 -6.44 11.94
N ALA A 83 -1.11 -6.78 12.45
CA ALA A 83 -0.27 -5.83 13.19
C ALA A 83 0.11 -4.59 12.37
N LEU A 84 0.39 -4.75 11.07
CA LEU A 84 0.72 -3.62 10.19
C LEU A 84 -0.46 -2.65 10.03
N ILE A 85 -1.67 -3.18 9.85
CA ILE A 85 -2.89 -2.38 9.68
C ILE A 85 -3.30 -1.73 11.00
N GLU A 86 -3.41 -2.51 12.07
CA GLU A 86 -4.01 -2.06 13.33
C GLU A 86 -3.06 -1.15 14.13
N GLU A 87 -1.79 -1.54 14.19
CA GLU A 87 -0.85 -1.01 15.19
C GLU A 87 0.28 -0.18 14.59
N ALA A 88 0.50 -0.23 13.28
CA ALA A 88 1.68 0.36 12.66
C ALA A 88 1.38 1.37 11.54
N SER A 89 0.13 1.77 11.35
CA SER A 89 -0.27 2.70 10.29
C SER A 89 -1.57 3.46 10.58
N ASP A 90 -1.76 4.59 9.92
CA ASP A 90 -3.07 5.28 9.82
C ASP A 90 -3.90 4.72 8.65
N ALA A 91 -3.22 4.18 7.64
CA ALA A 91 -3.81 3.48 6.51
C ALA A 91 -2.81 2.49 5.90
N VAL A 92 -3.30 1.51 5.17
CA VAL A 92 -2.47 0.69 4.27
C VAL A 92 -2.82 0.95 2.82
N ALA A 93 -1.82 0.98 1.95
CA ALA A 93 -1.98 0.99 0.52
C ALA A 93 -1.59 -0.38 -0.04
N VAL A 94 -2.56 -1.11 -0.58
CA VAL A 94 -2.39 -2.51 -0.97
C VAL A 94 -2.13 -2.58 -2.47
N MET A 95 -0.99 -3.17 -2.83
CA MET A 95 -0.57 -3.44 -4.20
C MET A 95 -1.40 -4.60 -4.79
N ASN A 96 -2.64 -4.32 -5.20
CA ASN A 96 -3.60 -5.32 -5.65
C ASN A 96 -3.57 -5.52 -7.17
N TYR A 97 -2.44 -6.03 -7.66
CA TYR A 97 -2.15 -6.01 -9.09
C TYR A 97 -2.84 -7.14 -9.86
N PHE A 98 -3.24 -8.23 -9.20
CA PHE A 98 -3.77 -9.40 -9.88
C PHE A 98 -5.22 -9.19 -10.34
N LYS A 99 -5.40 -8.90 -11.63
CA LYS A 99 -6.69 -8.59 -12.22
C LYS A 99 -7.64 -9.79 -12.21
N ARG A 100 -8.95 -9.49 -12.16
CA ARG A 100 -10.09 -10.42 -12.09
C ARG A 100 -10.26 -11.17 -10.76
N THR A 101 -9.32 -11.04 -9.82
CA THR A 101 -9.43 -11.59 -8.46
C THR A 101 -9.24 -10.52 -7.40
N GLU A 102 -9.34 -9.24 -7.78
CA GLU A 102 -9.00 -8.10 -6.93
C GLU A 102 -9.74 -8.13 -5.60
N ALA A 103 -11.05 -8.41 -5.61
CA ALA A 103 -11.85 -8.46 -4.40
C ALA A 103 -11.43 -9.62 -3.47
N ALA A 104 -11.08 -10.77 -4.03
CA ALA A 104 -10.60 -11.90 -3.22
C ALA A 104 -9.21 -11.61 -2.63
N ASN A 105 -8.35 -10.94 -3.39
CA ASN A 105 -6.98 -10.62 -2.99
C ASN A 105 -6.89 -9.68 -1.79
N ILE A 106 -7.86 -8.77 -1.60
CA ILE A 106 -7.80 -7.76 -0.51
C ILE A 106 -8.87 -7.97 0.57
N ALA A 107 -9.56 -9.11 0.55
CA ALA A 107 -10.69 -9.35 1.44
C ALA A 107 -10.26 -9.31 2.92
N SER A 108 -9.11 -9.91 3.23
CA SER A 108 -8.53 -9.92 4.58
C SER A 108 -8.16 -8.50 5.02
N GLU A 109 -7.48 -7.74 4.17
CA GLU A 109 -7.05 -6.37 4.44
C GLU A 109 -8.24 -5.44 4.67
N VAL A 110 -9.28 -5.54 3.84
CA VAL A 110 -10.51 -4.75 4.02
C VAL A 110 -11.22 -5.12 5.32
N SER A 111 -11.29 -6.41 5.67
CA SER A 111 -11.90 -6.85 6.94
C SER A 111 -11.16 -6.27 8.14
N ILE A 112 -9.84 -6.42 8.18
CA ILE A 112 -9.00 -5.92 9.29
C ILE A 112 -9.09 -4.39 9.37
N ALA A 113 -8.99 -3.70 8.24
CA ALA A 113 -9.08 -2.24 8.19
C ALA A 113 -10.43 -1.75 8.73
N ARG A 114 -11.52 -2.40 8.33
CA ARG A 114 -12.87 -2.10 8.83
C ARG A 114 -13.01 -2.36 10.32
N GLU A 115 -12.59 -3.53 10.80
CA GLU A 115 -12.65 -3.92 12.22
C GLU A 115 -11.91 -2.92 13.12
N SER A 116 -10.79 -2.39 12.62
CA SER A 116 -9.88 -1.52 13.37
C SER A 116 -10.01 -0.03 13.05
N GLY A 117 -11.01 0.37 12.26
CA GLY A 117 -11.27 1.76 11.90
C GLY A 117 -10.14 2.43 11.10
N LYS A 118 -9.40 1.66 10.32
CA LYS A 118 -8.25 2.10 9.50
C LYS A 118 -8.64 2.27 8.05
N ARG A 119 -8.01 3.18 7.33
CA ARG A 119 -8.25 3.30 5.88
C ARG A 119 -7.46 2.25 5.10
N LEU A 120 -8.00 1.87 3.95
CA LEU A 120 -7.34 1.04 2.96
C LEU A 120 -7.36 1.74 1.60
N ILE A 121 -6.23 1.74 0.91
CA ILE A 121 -6.08 2.27 -0.45
C ILE A 121 -5.77 1.09 -1.36
N ASN A 122 -6.65 0.78 -2.30
CA ASN A 122 -6.38 -0.23 -3.32
C ASN A 122 -5.58 0.41 -4.48
N ILE A 123 -4.38 -0.11 -4.76
CA ILE A 123 -3.52 0.39 -5.84
C ILE A 123 -3.68 -0.50 -7.08
N ALA A 124 -3.90 0.13 -8.23
CA ALA A 124 -3.80 -0.51 -9.55
C ALA A 124 -2.44 -0.20 -10.23
N GLU A 125 -1.91 -1.20 -10.93
CA GLU A 125 -0.66 -1.10 -11.69
C GLU A 125 -0.92 -0.74 -13.16
N LEU A 126 -0.07 0.11 -13.72
CA LEU A 126 -0.12 0.59 -15.10
C LEU A 126 1.19 0.36 -15.85
N GLN A 127 2.26 -0.09 -15.21
CA GLN A 127 3.55 -0.35 -15.87
C GLN A 127 3.43 -1.43 -16.94
N ARG A 128 4.32 -1.38 -17.94
CA ARG A 128 4.29 -2.31 -19.08
C ARG A 128 4.44 -3.77 -18.63
N PRO A 129 3.71 -4.71 -19.24
CA PRO A 129 3.99 -6.13 -19.06
C PRO A 129 5.38 -6.46 -19.62
N GLY A 130 6.11 -7.36 -18.96
CA GLY A 130 7.49 -7.74 -19.28
C GLY A 130 8.57 -6.93 -18.55
N THR A 131 8.19 -5.95 -17.74
CA THR A 131 9.10 -5.26 -16.81
C THR A 131 8.73 -5.62 -15.36
N HIS A 132 9.70 -5.69 -14.45
CA HIS A 132 9.46 -5.94 -13.02
C HIS A 132 8.61 -7.20 -12.74
N ASP A 133 8.82 -8.26 -13.51
CA ASP A 133 8.05 -9.52 -13.46
C ASP A 133 6.54 -9.37 -13.70
N LEU A 134 6.08 -8.21 -14.19
CA LEU A 134 4.68 -7.96 -14.50
C LEU A 134 4.26 -8.74 -15.75
N THR A 135 3.10 -9.37 -15.67
CA THR A 135 2.42 -9.97 -16.83
C THR A 135 1.17 -9.17 -17.17
N GLU A 136 0.51 -9.50 -18.29
CA GLU A 136 -0.82 -8.96 -18.63
C GLU A 136 -1.85 -9.17 -17.51
N ARG A 137 -1.63 -10.08 -16.57
CA ARG A 137 -2.55 -10.29 -15.44
C ARG A 137 -2.34 -9.29 -14.31
N ASN A 138 -1.21 -8.59 -14.29
CA ASN A 138 -0.76 -7.76 -13.18
C ASN A 138 -0.84 -6.25 -13.47
N THR A 139 -1.22 -5.84 -14.67
CA THR A 139 -1.19 -4.43 -15.07
C THR A 139 -2.35 -4.09 -15.98
N TYR A 140 -2.85 -2.87 -15.88
CA TYR A 140 -3.86 -2.31 -16.76
C TYR A 140 -3.27 -1.56 -17.96
N PHE A 141 -1.95 -1.66 -18.20
CA PHE A 141 -1.27 -0.94 -19.27
C PHE A 141 -1.99 -1.04 -20.61
N ARG A 142 -2.40 -2.23 -21.05
CA ARG A 142 -3.05 -2.40 -22.36
C ARG A 142 -4.53 -2.02 -22.35
N GLU A 143 -5.24 -2.25 -21.25
CA GLU A 143 -6.67 -2.00 -21.14
C GLU A 143 -7.04 -0.54 -20.87
N GLY A 144 -6.10 0.26 -20.34
CA GLY A 144 -6.29 1.70 -20.12
C GLY A 144 -7.09 2.04 -18.85
N LEU A 145 -7.28 3.34 -18.63
CA LEU A 145 -7.92 3.86 -17.42
C LEU A 145 -9.39 3.45 -17.27
N PRO A 146 -10.22 3.33 -18.34
CA PRO A 146 -11.60 2.88 -18.21
C PRO A 146 -11.73 1.50 -17.54
N ALA A 147 -10.77 0.59 -17.79
CA ALA A 147 -10.75 -0.72 -17.16
C ALA A 147 -10.39 -0.65 -15.67
N VAL A 148 -9.49 0.26 -15.28
CA VAL A 148 -9.18 0.53 -13.88
C VAL A 148 -10.41 1.07 -13.14
N TRP A 149 -11.09 2.06 -13.71
CA TRP A 149 -12.27 2.68 -13.08
C TRP A 149 -13.39 1.67 -12.89
N LYS A 150 -13.64 0.81 -13.89
CA LYS A 150 -14.60 -0.29 -13.76
C LYS A 150 -14.23 -1.26 -12.63
N SER A 151 -12.94 -1.54 -12.43
CA SER A 151 -12.48 -2.37 -11.32
C SER A 151 -12.71 -1.69 -9.97
N PHE A 152 -12.39 -0.40 -9.85
CA PHE A 152 -12.61 0.37 -8.64
C PHE A 152 -14.09 0.50 -8.27
N GLU A 153 -14.96 0.79 -9.23
CA GLU A 153 -16.42 0.80 -9.04
C GLU A 153 -16.94 -0.55 -8.53
N LYS A 154 -16.44 -1.65 -9.11
CA LYS A 154 -16.80 -2.99 -8.67
C LYS A 154 -16.35 -3.24 -7.23
N LEU A 155 -15.11 -2.91 -6.89
CA LEU A 155 -14.58 -3.06 -5.53
C LEU A 155 -15.36 -2.21 -4.52
N ALA A 156 -15.74 -0.98 -4.89
CA ALA A 156 -16.57 -0.11 -4.06
C ALA A 156 -17.91 -0.78 -3.75
N GLY A 157 -18.57 -1.34 -4.77
CA GLY A 157 -19.85 -2.04 -4.63
C GLY A 157 -19.73 -3.36 -3.86
N ASP A 158 -18.69 -4.15 -4.11
CA ASP A 158 -18.47 -5.45 -3.46
C ASP A 158 -18.24 -5.29 -1.95
N PHE A 159 -17.44 -4.30 -1.55
CA PHE A 159 -17.09 -4.12 -0.14
C PHE A 159 -18.03 -3.17 0.61
N GLY A 160 -18.49 -2.08 -0.01
CA GLY A 160 -19.28 -1.06 0.66
C GLY A 160 -18.57 -0.47 1.89
N TYR A 161 -17.25 -0.37 1.87
CA TYR A 161 -16.46 0.16 2.97
C TYR A 161 -16.09 1.63 2.76
N GLU A 162 -16.56 2.54 3.62
CA GLU A 162 -16.24 3.98 3.50
C GLU A 162 -14.75 4.30 3.65
N GLY A 163 -14.00 3.44 4.36
CA GLY A 163 -12.54 3.57 4.50
C GLY A 163 -11.75 3.04 3.30
N LEU A 164 -12.41 2.48 2.28
CA LEU A 164 -11.78 2.02 1.04
C LEU A 164 -11.65 3.16 0.04
N SER A 165 -10.43 3.38 -0.44
CA SER A 165 -10.08 4.37 -1.46
C SER A 165 -9.15 3.75 -2.50
N TYR A 166 -8.75 4.52 -3.53
CA TYR A 166 -8.08 3.97 -4.70
C TYR A 166 -6.93 4.85 -5.18
N ALA A 167 -5.90 4.22 -5.74
CA ALA A 167 -4.73 4.90 -6.29
C ALA A 167 -4.15 4.16 -7.50
N LEU A 168 -3.30 4.85 -8.25
CA LEU A 168 -2.50 4.31 -9.34
C LEU A 168 -1.04 4.28 -8.90
N HIS A 169 -0.32 3.19 -9.22
CA HIS A 169 1.00 2.93 -8.65
C HIS A 169 2.09 3.89 -9.14
N ASP A 170 2.13 4.19 -10.44
CA ASP A 170 3.27 4.84 -11.08
C ASP A 170 2.83 6.00 -11.99
N TYR A 171 3.39 7.20 -11.74
CA TYR A 171 3.08 8.41 -12.50
C TYR A 171 3.58 8.36 -13.95
N THR A 172 4.75 7.76 -14.19
CA THR A 172 5.33 7.63 -15.54
C THR A 172 4.49 6.67 -16.37
N ALA A 173 4.06 5.56 -15.78
CA ALA A 173 3.16 4.61 -16.42
C ALA A 173 1.78 5.22 -16.69
N LEU A 174 1.25 6.01 -15.76
CA LEU A 174 0.01 6.77 -15.96
C LEU A 174 0.13 7.70 -17.16
N ARG A 175 1.20 8.51 -17.23
CA ARG A 175 1.48 9.40 -18.36
C ARG A 175 1.47 8.64 -19.68
N GLU A 176 2.12 7.49 -19.70
CA GLU A 176 2.22 6.67 -20.90
C GLU A 176 0.90 6.05 -21.34
N VAL A 177 0.05 5.63 -20.39
CA VAL A 177 -1.29 5.13 -20.68
C VAL A 177 -2.18 6.25 -21.22
N ILE A 178 -2.13 7.45 -20.62
CA ILE A 178 -2.89 8.63 -21.08
C ILE A 178 -2.46 9.04 -22.50
N ASP A 179 -1.16 9.06 -22.78
CA ASP A 179 -0.66 9.48 -24.10
C ASP A 179 -1.01 8.48 -25.24
N ARG A 180 -1.61 7.34 -24.90
CA ARG A 180 -2.08 6.31 -25.85
C ARG A 180 -3.59 6.34 -26.08
N GLU A 181 -4.33 7.14 -25.32
CA GLU A 181 -5.79 7.34 -25.46
C GLU A 181 -6.09 8.50 -26.42
#